data_AF-M7N1X0-F1
#
_entry.id   AF-M7N1X0-F1
#
_cell.length_a   1.000
_cell.length_b   1.000
_cell.length_c   1.000
_cell.angle_alpha   90.00
_cell.angle_beta   90.00
_cell.angle_gamma   90.00
#
_symmetry.space_group_name_H-M   'P 1'
#
loop_
_entity.id
_entity.type
_entity.pdbx_description
1 polymer ?
#
loop_
_entity_poly.entity_id
_entity_poly.type
_entity_poly.pdbx_seq_one_letter_code
_entity_poly.pdbx_strand_id
1 'polypeptide(L)'
;MNRLFLCLLALCCFSCDKTLGPPKGVLSERKMVSLLVELHIAEAKVKNLRVTTDSAHQLYNLYELQILDKHNVAQDKYVQSYQYYLENHRLMTRVQDAVLDTLLQRQQKLERMPEPVAEPPATASQAGTALIPSDSLPQRVRKPQKPITTAPVLRKQKDNQ
;
A
#
# COMPACT_ATOMS: atom_id res chain seq x y z
N MET A 1 -38.02 -41.87 -21.46
CA MET A 1 -37.70 -40.67 -20.64
C MET A 1 -36.19 -40.33 -20.57
N ASN A 2 -35.32 -41.07 -21.27
CA ASN A 2 -33.85 -40.91 -21.15
C ASN A 2 -33.24 -39.92 -22.16
N ARG A 3 -34.01 -39.52 -23.19
CA ARG A 3 -33.56 -38.56 -24.22
C ARG A 3 -33.64 -37.12 -23.72
N LEU A 4 -34.54 -36.83 -22.77
CA LEU A 4 -34.72 -35.51 -22.18
C LEU A 4 -33.53 -35.11 -21.29
N PHE A 5 -32.96 -36.09 -20.57
CA PHE A 5 -31.78 -35.90 -19.73
C PHE A 5 -30.54 -35.54 -20.55
N LEU A 6 -30.43 -36.08 -21.76
CA LEU A 6 -29.31 -35.86 -22.67
C LEU A 6 -29.35 -34.46 -23.30
N CYS A 7 -30.55 -33.92 -23.55
CA CYS A 7 -30.74 -32.53 -23.97
C CYS A 7 -30.48 -31.53 -22.84
N LEU A 8 -30.88 -31.85 -21.60
CA LEU A 8 -30.65 -31.00 -20.43
C LEU A 8 -29.15 -30.89 -20.10
N LEU A 9 -28.40 -32.00 -20.27
CA LEU A 9 -26.95 -32.03 -20.06
C LEU A 9 -26.18 -31.27 -21.14
N ALA A 10 -26.66 -31.27 -22.39
CA ALA A 10 -26.05 -30.54 -23.50
C ALA A 10 -26.23 -29.00 -23.37
N LEU A 11 -27.26 -28.53 -22.66
CA LEU A 11 -27.53 -27.10 -22.51
C LEU A 11 -26.60 -26.41 -21.47
N CYS A 12 -25.97 -27.16 -20.56
CA CYS A 12 -25.07 -26.61 -19.54
C CYS A 12 -23.66 -26.24 -20.06
N CYS A 13 -23.28 -26.66 -21.27
CA CYS A 13 -21.93 -26.43 -21.81
C CYS A 13 -21.76 -25.08 -22.53
N PHE A 14 -22.80 -24.25 -22.62
CA PHE A 14 -22.76 -22.95 -23.31
C PHE A 14 -22.54 -21.75 -22.38
N SER A 15 -22.06 -21.94 -21.15
CA SER A 15 -21.60 -20.83 -20.31
C SER A 15 -20.20 -20.37 -20.75
N CYS A 16 -20.13 -19.82 -21.96
CA CYS A 16 -18.97 -19.08 -22.44
C CYS A 16 -19.09 -17.67 -21.86
N ASP A 17 -18.46 -17.45 -20.70
CA ASP A 17 -18.30 -16.14 -20.09
C ASP A 17 -17.35 -15.33 -20.99
N LYS A 18 -17.90 -14.78 -22.08
CA LYS A 18 -17.20 -13.78 -22.89
C LYS A 18 -17.08 -12.57 -22.00
N THR A 19 -15.97 -12.48 -21.26
CA THR A 19 -15.60 -11.28 -20.55
C THR A 19 -15.33 -10.22 -21.60
N LEU A 20 -16.40 -9.54 -22.05
CA LEU A 20 -16.28 -8.28 -22.73
C LEU A 20 -15.36 -7.44 -21.84
N GLY A 21 -14.20 -7.08 -22.39
CA GLY A 21 -13.23 -6.28 -21.66
C GLY A 21 -13.90 -5.03 -21.09
N PRO A 22 -13.30 -4.41 -20.06
CA PRO A 22 -13.88 -3.24 -19.43
C PRO A 22 -14.28 -2.18 -20.48
N PRO A 23 -15.35 -1.40 -20.21
CA PRO A 23 -15.82 -0.39 -21.14
C PRO A 23 -14.69 0.58 -21.49
N LYS A 24 -14.77 1.21 -22.67
CA LYS A 24 -13.77 2.19 -23.12
C LYS A 24 -13.57 3.25 -22.03
N GLY A 25 -12.33 3.45 -21.60
CA GLY A 25 -11.98 4.37 -20.52
C GLY A 25 -11.62 3.69 -19.20
N VAL A 26 -12.01 2.43 -18.98
CA VAL A 26 -11.69 1.68 -17.76
C VAL A 26 -10.41 0.85 -17.94
N LEU A 27 -9.58 0.81 -16.89
CA LEU A 27 -8.37 -0.03 -16.83
C LEU A 27 -8.72 -1.51 -16.91
N SER A 28 -7.87 -2.31 -17.55
CA SER A 28 -8.01 -3.77 -17.51
C SER A 28 -7.73 -4.33 -16.11
N GLU A 29 -8.30 -5.49 -15.79
CA GLU A 29 -8.11 -6.15 -14.48
C GLU A 29 -6.62 -6.31 -14.16
N ARG A 30 -5.84 -6.82 -15.11
CA ARG A 30 -4.39 -6.99 -14.96
C ARG A 30 -3.67 -5.67 -14.62
N LYS A 31 -4.07 -4.57 -15.27
CA LYS A 31 -3.47 -3.25 -15.04
C LYS A 31 -3.87 -2.70 -13.68
N MET A 32 -5.14 -2.87 -13.29
CA MET A 32 -5.64 -2.50 -11.97
C MET A 32 -4.92 -3.27 -10.85
N VAL A 33 -4.79 -4.60 -10.97
CA VAL A 33 -4.06 -5.45 -10.02
C VAL A 33 -2.62 -4.95 -9.87
N SER A 34 -1.92 -4.71 -10.98
CA SER A 34 -0.52 -4.26 -10.95
C SER A 34 -0.36 -2.91 -10.23
N LEU A 35 -1.32 -2.01 -10.43
CA LEU A 35 -1.32 -0.66 -9.86
C LEU A 35 -1.66 -0.71 -8.36
N LEU A 36 -2.71 -1.44 -7.96
CA LEU A 36 -3.10 -1.61 -6.55
C LEU A 36 -2.01 -2.29 -5.72
N VAL A 37 -1.32 -3.29 -6.28
CA VAL A 37 -0.16 -3.91 -5.59
C VAL A 37 0.91 -2.87 -5.25
N GLU A 38 1.23 -1.95 -6.17
CA GLU A 38 2.22 -0.90 -5.88
C GLU A 38 1.70 0.14 -4.89
N LEU A 39 0.43 0.52 -4.98
CA LEU A 39 -0.20 1.45 -4.03
C LEU A 39 -0.22 0.88 -2.61
N HIS A 40 -0.59 -0.38 -2.42
CA HIS A 40 -0.56 -1.02 -1.09
C HIS A 40 0.86 -1.13 -0.52
N ILE A 41 1.86 -1.38 -1.37
CA ILE A 41 3.26 -1.36 -0.94
C ILE A 41 3.68 0.06 -0.52
N ALA A 42 3.27 1.09 -1.25
CA ALA A 42 3.55 2.47 -0.90
C ALA A 42 2.87 2.87 0.42
N GLU A 43 1.60 2.49 0.61
CA GLU A 43 0.86 2.70 1.85
C GLU A 43 1.57 2.03 3.04
N ALA A 44 1.95 0.76 2.90
CA ALA A 44 2.69 0.03 3.93
C ALA A 44 4.05 0.69 4.25
N LYS A 45 4.78 1.15 3.23
CA LYS A 45 6.04 1.90 3.41
C LYS A 45 5.82 3.17 4.22
N VAL A 46 4.85 4.00 3.83
CA VAL A 46 4.52 5.25 4.53
C VAL A 46 4.13 4.97 5.99
N LYS A 47 3.28 3.96 6.21
CA LYS A 47 2.85 3.54 7.55
C LYS A 47 4.02 3.14 8.45
N ASN A 48 5.07 2.53 7.89
CA ASN A 48 6.26 2.10 8.63
C ASN A 48 7.21 3.26 9.01
N LEU A 49 7.07 4.44 8.41
CA LEU A 49 7.94 5.59 8.70
C LEU A 49 7.61 6.30 10.03
N ARG A 50 6.51 5.95 10.70
CA ARG A 50 6.10 6.51 12.00
C ARG A 50 6.04 8.06 12.04
N VAL A 51 5.64 8.66 10.93
CA VAL A 51 5.41 10.12 10.82
C VAL A 51 3.99 10.48 11.29
N THR A 52 3.71 11.78 11.44
CA THR A 52 2.35 12.25 11.77
C THR A 52 1.36 11.91 10.64
N THR A 53 0.07 11.79 10.96
CA THR A 53 -0.98 11.46 9.99
C THR A 53 -0.99 12.40 8.78
N ASP A 54 -0.89 13.71 9.01
CA ASP A 54 -0.89 14.70 7.93
C ASP A 54 0.33 14.53 7.00
N SER A 55 1.51 14.28 7.60
CA SER A 55 2.74 14.03 6.84
C SER A 55 2.67 12.72 6.07
N ALA A 56 2.10 11.68 6.68
CA ALA A 56 1.88 10.39 6.03
C ALA A 56 0.97 10.53 4.81
N HIS A 57 -0.14 11.26 4.94
CA HIS A 57 -1.07 11.50 3.85
C HIS A 57 -0.42 12.26 2.69
N GLN A 58 0.32 13.33 2.98
CA GLN A 58 1.03 14.09 1.95
C GLN A 58 2.08 13.22 1.23
N LEU A 59 2.81 12.40 1.98
CA LEU A 59 3.82 11.51 1.41
C LEU A 59 3.20 10.40 0.56
N TYR A 60 2.07 9.83 1.00
CA TYR A 60 1.33 8.84 0.23
C TYR A 60 0.84 9.43 -1.10
N ASN A 61 0.29 10.65 -1.09
CA ASN A 61 -0.16 11.32 -2.32
C ASN A 61 0.97 11.50 -3.34
N LEU A 62 2.19 11.81 -2.87
CA LEU A 62 3.36 11.89 -3.75
C LEU A 62 3.70 10.52 -4.37
N TYR A 63 3.67 9.45 -3.57
CA TYR A 63 3.90 8.09 -4.09
C TYR A 63 2.80 7.64 -5.05
N GLU A 64 1.54 7.93 -4.75
CA GLU A 64 0.42 7.62 -5.64
C GLU A 64 0.63 8.25 -7.02
N LEU A 65 0.91 9.55 -7.08
CA LEU A 65 1.18 10.24 -8.35
C LEU A 65 2.36 9.62 -9.11
N GLN A 66 3.45 9.29 -8.42
CA GLN A 66 4.61 8.64 -9.03
C GLN A 66 4.28 7.23 -9.58
N ILE A 67 3.46 6.47 -8.86
CA ILE A 67 3.05 5.13 -9.28
C ILE A 67 2.11 5.22 -10.49
N LEU A 68 1.16 6.14 -10.48
CA LEU A 68 0.26 6.39 -11.61
C LEU A 68 1.05 6.77 -12.88
N ASP A 69 2.02 7.67 -12.74
CA ASP A 69 2.90 8.09 -13.84
C ASP A 69 3.76 6.92 -14.36
N LYS A 70 4.40 6.17 -13.46
CA LYS A 70 5.17 4.95 -13.81
C LYS A 70 4.31 3.95 -14.59
N HIS A 71 3.02 3.85 -14.28
CA HIS A 71 2.09 2.97 -14.97
C HIS A 71 1.48 3.57 -16.23
N ASN A 72 1.79 4.82 -16.59
CA ASN A 72 1.18 5.59 -17.68
C ASN A 72 -0.35 5.67 -17.53
N VAL A 73 -0.82 5.93 -16.30
CA VAL A 73 -2.23 6.04 -15.96
C VAL A 73 -2.52 7.44 -15.47
N ALA A 74 -3.43 8.14 -16.15
CA ALA A 74 -3.92 9.43 -15.68
C ALA A 74 -4.78 9.26 -14.42
N GLN A 75 -4.74 10.23 -13.51
CA GLN A 75 -5.41 10.14 -12.21
C GLN A 75 -6.94 10.01 -12.34
N ASP A 76 -7.54 10.79 -13.23
CA ASP A 76 -8.97 10.70 -13.56
C ASP A 76 -9.37 9.31 -14.06
N LYS A 77 -8.55 8.72 -14.93
CA LYS A 77 -8.75 7.36 -15.44
C LYS A 77 -8.65 6.32 -14.33
N TYR A 78 -7.71 6.47 -13.41
CA TYR A 78 -7.60 5.59 -12.24
C TYR A 78 -8.87 5.67 -11.37
N VAL A 79 -9.30 6.88 -11.00
CA VAL A 79 -10.49 7.10 -10.17
C VAL A 79 -11.74 6.51 -10.83
N GLN A 80 -11.98 6.80 -12.11
CA GLN A 80 -13.10 6.25 -12.87
C GLN A 80 -13.07 4.73 -12.92
N SER A 81 -11.89 4.15 -13.17
CA SER A 81 -11.73 2.70 -13.22
C SER A 81 -11.96 2.06 -11.86
N TYR A 82 -11.43 2.64 -10.80
CA TYR A 82 -11.59 2.13 -9.44
C TYR A 82 -13.06 2.14 -9.01
N GLN A 83 -13.78 3.23 -9.31
CA GLN A 83 -15.22 3.30 -9.09
C GLN A 83 -15.98 2.22 -9.86
N TYR A 84 -15.67 2.00 -11.14
CA TYR A 84 -16.26 0.92 -11.93
C TYR A 84 -16.06 -0.45 -11.25
N TYR A 85 -14.86 -0.74 -10.76
CA TYR A 85 -14.62 -2.00 -10.05
C TYR A 85 -15.42 -2.09 -8.75
N LEU A 86 -15.50 -1.01 -7.95
CA LEU A 86 -16.27 -0.97 -6.70
C LEU A 86 -17.77 -1.23 -6.92
N GLU A 87 -18.35 -0.67 -7.98
CA GLU A 87 -19.75 -0.89 -8.35
C GLU A 87 -20.01 -2.32 -8.84
N ASN A 88 -18.97 -3.00 -9.34
CA ASN A 88 -19.02 -4.37 -9.82
C ASN A 88 -18.37 -5.33 -8.82
N HIS A 89 -19.08 -5.68 -7.75
CA HIS A 89 -18.55 -6.47 -6.63
C HIS A 89 -17.76 -7.74 -7.06
N ARG A 90 -18.29 -8.53 -8.00
CA ARG A 90 -17.61 -9.75 -8.51
C ARG A 90 -16.27 -9.44 -9.19
N LEU A 91 -16.15 -8.29 -9.86
CA LEU A 91 -14.90 -7.84 -10.48
C LEU A 91 -13.92 -7.33 -9.42
N MET A 92 -14.38 -6.54 -8.45
CA MET A 92 -13.52 -6.08 -7.36
C MET A 92 -12.96 -7.25 -6.55
N THR A 93 -13.78 -8.23 -6.19
CA THR A 93 -13.30 -9.43 -5.47
C THR A 93 -12.17 -10.12 -6.24
N ARG A 94 -12.35 -10.36 -7.54
CA ARG A 94 -11.30 -10.95 -8.39
C ARG A 94 -10.01 -10.13 -8.42
N VAL A 95 -10.13 -8.80 -8.50
CA VAL A 95 -8.97 -7.89 -8.47
C VAL A 95 -8.27 -7.98 -7.11
N GLN A 96 -9.01 -7.93 -6.00
CA GLN A 96 -8.44 -7.97 -4.64
C GLN A 96 -7.78 -9.32 -4.34
N ASP A 97 -8.42 -10.44 -4.72
CA ASP A 97 -7.83 -11.77 -4.57
C ASP A 97 -6.49 -11.87 -5.32
N ALA A 98 -6.46 -11.40 -6.57
CA ALA A 98 -5.23 -11.36 -7.37
C ALA A 98 -4.15 -10.43 -6.78
N VAL A 99 -4.54 -9.31 -6.15
CA VAL A 99 -3.62 -8.42 -5.43
C VAL A 99 -3.02 -9.14 -4.24
N LEU A 100 -3.85 -9.80 -3.41
CA LEU A 100 -3.40 -10.57 -2.25
C LEU A 100 -2.45 -11.70 -2.65
N ASP A 101 -2.80 -12.48 -3.65
CA ASP A 101 -1.96 -13.56 -4.19
C ASP A 101 -0.60 -13.04 -4.66
N THR A 102 -0.60 -11.91 -5.38
CA THR A 102 0.62 -11.29 -5.88
C THR A 102 1.52 -10.81 -4.73
N LEU A 103 0.94 -10.23 -3.68
CA LEU A 103 1.69 -9.78 -2.50
C LEU A 103 2.29 -10.97 -1.73
N LEU A 104 1.51 -12.02 -1.50
CA LEU A 104 1.96 -13.25 -0.85
C LEU A 104 3.10 -13.92 -1.63
N GLN A 105 2.96 -14.02 -2.96
CA GLN A 105 4.01 -14.58 -3.81
C GLN A 105 5.30 -13.77 -3.72
N ARG A 106 5.21 -12.43 -3.72
CA ARG A 106 6.38 -11.55 -3.55
C ARG A 106 7.03 -11.75 -2.20
N GLN A 107 6.24 -11.82 -1.13
CA GLN A 107 6.74 -12.06 0.23
C GLN A 107 7.46 -13.40 0.33
N GLN A 108 6.85 -14.49 -0.13
CA GLN A 108 7.49 -15.80 -0.12
C GLN A 108 8.78 -15.83 -0.95
N LYS A 109 8.86 -15.05 -2.03
CA LYS A 109 10.09 -14.93 -2.83
C LYS A 109 11.19 -14.22 -2.05
N LEU A 110 10.85 -13.20 -1.26
CA LEU A 110 11.80 -12.51 -0.38
C LEU A 110 12.30 -13.45 0.72
N GLU A 111 11.42 -14.21 1.37
CA GLU A 111 11.77 -15.16 2.44
C GLU A 111 12.61 -16.36 1.96
N ARG A 112 12.46 -16.75 0.69
CA ARG A 112 13.24 -17.84 0.07
C ARG A 112 14.61 -17.41 -0.45
N MET A 113 14.90 -16.11 -0.52
CA MET A 113 16.26 -15.64 -0.82
C MET A 113 17.08 -15.72 0.48
N PRO A 114 18.20 -16.46 0.51
CA PRO A 114 19.09 -16.41 1.67
C PRO A 114 19.56 -14.97 1.85
N GLU A 115 19.40 -14.43 3.06
CA GLU A 115 19.99 -13.16 3.50
C GLU A 115 21.47 -13.13 3.08
N PRO A 116 21.97 -12.03 2.47
CA PRO A 116 23.41 -11.82 2.37
C PRO A 116 23.96 -11.88 3.79
N VAL A 117 24.81 -12.86 4.06
CA VAL A 117 25.37 -13.15 5.38
C VAL A 117 25.90 -11.86 6.01
N ALA A 118 25.11 -11.24 6.89
CA ALA A 118 25.62 -10.29 7.86
C ALA A 118 26.55 -11.09 8.75
N GLU A 119 27.83 -10.72 8.76
CA GLU A 119 28.88 -11.45 9.47
C GLU A 119 28.47 -11.72 10.93
N PRO A 120 28.76 -12.92 11.46
CA PRO A 120 28.41 -13.26 12.85
C PRO A 120 29.13 -12.30 13.81
N PRO A 121 28.45 -11.76 14.84
CA PRO A 121 29.12 -10.98 15.86
C PRO A 121 30.14 -11.88 16.56
N ALA A 122 31.41 -11.51 16.42
CA ALA A 122 32.52 -12.13 17.11
C ALA A 122 32.19 -12.24 18.60
N THR A 123 32.29 -13.48 19.08
CA THR A 123 32.45 -13.92 20.47
C THR A 123 32.88 -12.82 21.45
N ALA A 124 31.98 -12.46 22.35
CA ALA A 124 32.30 -11.94 23.67
C ALA A 124 31.26 -12.44 24.66
N SER A 125 31.39 -13.72 25.03
CA SER A 125 30.70 -14.30 26.18
C SER A 125 31.75 -14.57 27.26
N GLN A 126 31.43 -14.05 28.45
CA GLN A 126 31.93 -14.41 29.79
C GLN A 126 33.21 -13.73 30.30
N ALA A 127 33.02 -12.75 31.18
CA ALA A 127 33.68 -12.70 32.49
C ALA A 127 32.95 -11.75 33.45
N GLY A 128 32.61 -12.26 34.64
CA GLY A 128 32.74 -11.48 35.88
C GLY A 128 31.52 -10.74 36.42
N THR A 129 30.79 -11.42 37.28
CA THR A 129 30.02 -10.88 38.41
C THR A 129 30.70 -9.68 39.10
N ALA A 130 30.01 -8.56 39.21
CA ALA A 130 30.21 -7.59 40.29
C ALA A 130 28.88 -6.90 40.62
N LEU A 131 28.42 -7.16 41.85
CA LEU A 131 27.33 -6.47 42.53
C LEU A 131 27.63 -4.97 42.62
N ILE A 132 26.71 -4.10 42.19
CA ILE A 132 26.66 -2.69 42.61
C ILE A 132 25.19 -2.33 42.95
N PRO A 133 24.90 -1.67 44.10
CA PRO A 133 23.58 -1.62 44.71
C PRO A 133 22.61 -0.59 44.08
N SER A 134 21.32 -0.83 44.30
CA SER A 134 20.24 0.16 44.19
C SER A 134 20.55 1.39 45.04
N ASP A 135 20.79 2.52 44.40
CA ASP A 135 20.28 3.81 44.88
C ASP A 135 20.40 4.90 43.82
N SER A 136 19.42 5.80 43.83
CA SER A 136 19.35 7.12 43.16
C SER A 136 19.04 7.19 41.64
N LEU A 137 17.76 7.48 41.35
CA LEU A 137 17.28 8.11 40.11
C LEU A 137 17.78 9.56 40.01
N PRO A 138 18.40 9.99 38.89
CA PRO A 138 18.44 11.40 38.53
C PRO A 138 17.32 11.73 37.54
N GLN A 139 16.44 12.65 37.94
CA GLN A 139 15.45 13.29 37.08
C GLN A 139 16.12 13.89 35.84
N ARG A 140 15.72 13.43 34.64
CA ARG A 140 16.13 14.08 33.40
C ARG A 140 15.35 15.39 33.24
N VAL A 141 16.01 16.47 33.62
CA VAL A 141 15.62 17.86 33.36
C VAL A 141 15.22 18.04 31.90
N ARG A 142 13.98 18.47 31.65
CA ARG A 142 13.51 18.93 30.34
C ARG A 142 14.30 20.18 29.96
N LYS A 143 15.02 20.16 28.83
CA LYS A 143 15.60 21.37 28.26
C LYS A 143 14.47 22.32 27.81
N PRO A 144 14.56 23.64 28.07
CA PRO A 144 13.60 24.60 27.54
C PRO A 144 13.69 24.65 26.01
N GLN A 145 12.52 24.58 25.35
CA GLN A 145 12.35 24.83 23.93
C GLN A 145 12.74 26.27 23.61
N LYS A 146 13.53 26.46 22.55
CA LYS A 146 13.76 27.78 21.96
C LYS A 146 12.45 28.28 21.34
N PRO A 147 12.09 29.57 21.50
CA PRO A 147 10.91 30.13 20.86
C PRO A 147 11.03 30.01 19.34
N ILE A 148 10.04 29.37 18.70
CA ILE A 148 9.86 29.48 17.26
C ILE A 148 9.25 30.85 17.02
N THR A 149 10.08 31.80 16.58
CA THR A 149 9.64 33.10 16.11
C THR A 149 8.66 32.89 14.95
N THR A 150 7.41 33.24 15.18
CA THR A 150 6.36 33.33 14.17
C THR A 150 6.65 34.55 13.29
N ALA A 151 6.94 34.34 12.01
CA ALA A 151 7.01 35.43 11.04
C ALA A 151 5.58 35.95 10.75
N PRO A 152 5.39 37.26 10.54
CA PRO A 152 4.04 37.83 10.43
C PRO A 152 3.42 37.55 9.07
N VAL A 153 2.15 37.14 9.11
CA VAL A 153 1.21 37.15 7.99
C VAL A 153 1.06 38.59 7.49
N LEU A 154 1.69 38.91 6.35
CA LEU A 154 1.37 40.11 5.58
C LEU A 154 0.07 39.84 4.80
N ARG A 155 -1.06 40.18 5.43
CA ARG A 155 -2.30 40.50 4.71
C ARG A 155 -2.01 41.70 3.82
N LYS A 156 -2.05 41.52 2.50
CA LYS A 156 -2.26 42.64 1.58
C LYS A 156 -3.74 42.67 1.23
N GLN A 157 -4.49 43.32 2.11
CA GLN A 157 -5.76 43.92 1.79
C GLN A 157 -5.46 45.05 0.79
N LYS A 158 -5.96 44.94 -0.44
CA LYS A 158 -6.04 46.07 -1.35
C LYS A 158 -7.46 46.12 -1.91
N ASP A 159 -8.31 46.78 -1.16
CA ASP A 159 -9.44 47.52 -1.71
C ASP A 159 -8.90 48.74 -2.48
N ASN A 160 -9.69 49.20 -3.46
CA ASN A 160 -9.61 50.46 -4.20
C ASN A 160 -8.88 50.45 -5.57
N GLN A 161 -9.58 49.98 -6.60
CA GLN A 161 -10.09 50.82 -7.70
C GLN A 161 -11.22 50.10 -8.44
#